data_AF-A0A2D8WV51-F1
#
_entry.id   AF-A0A2D8WV51-F1
#
_cell.length_a   1.000
_cell.length_b   1.000
_cell.length_c   1.000
_cell.angle_alpha   90.00
_cell.angle_beta   90.00
_cell.angle_gamma   90.00
#
_symmetry.space_group_name_H-M   'P 1'
#
loop_
_entity.id
_entity.type
_entity.pdbx_description
1 polymer ?
#
loop_
_entity_poly.entity_id
_entity_poly.type
_entity_poly.pdbx_seq_one_letter_code
_entity_poly.pdbx_strand_id
1 'polypeptide(L)'
;MTKPVPLMVCTLLILAACGRGDTAYPRLLPTAQALAEPTLPDHAAGGSAAIETATEAEGDALTRRAEALRRPVIEPDLRARMGL
;
A
#
# COMPACT_ATOMS: atom_id res chain seq x y z
N MET A 1 51.58 19.58 24.59
CA MET A 1 50.22 19.09 24.92
C MET A 1 49.19 20.08 24.43
N THR A 2 48.89 20.07 23.12
CA THR A 2 47.84 20.90 22.53
C THR A 2 46.50 20.23 22.75
N LYS A 3 45.65 20.86 23.56
CA LYS A 3 44.33 20.31 23.94
C LYS A 3 43.38 20.33 22.74
N PRO A 4 42.81 19.20 22.28
CA PRO A 4 41.92 19.11 21.12
C PRO A 4 40.48 19.60 21.43
N VAL A 5 40.35 20.53 22.38
CA VAL A 5 39.06 21.03 22.88
C VAL A 5 38.22 21.75 21.80
N PRO A 6 38.76 22.55 20.86
CA PRO A 6 37.88 23.33 19.99
C PRO A 6 37.11 22.47 18.98
N LEU A 7 37.71 21.39 18.48
CA LEU A 7 37.09 20.55 17.45
C LEU A 7 35.98 19.66 18.02
N MET A 8 36.18 19.14 19.24
CA MET A 8 35.19 18.33 19.96
C MET A 8 33.98 19.17 20.41
N VAL A 9 34.18 20.42 20.78
CA VAL A 9 33.08 21.34 21.12
C VAL A 9 32.27 21.69 19.86
N CYS A 10 32.94 21.95 18.73
CA CYS A 10 32.25 22.22 17.46
C CYS A 10 31.40 21.04 16.99
N THR A 11 31.89 19.80 17.08
CA THR A 11 31.09 18.63 16.67
C THR A 11 29.88 18.42 17.58
N LEU A 12 30.02 18.59 18.90
CA LEU A 12 28.90 18.50 19.84
C LEU A 12 27.81 19.56 19.57
N LEU A 13 28.20 20.78 19.19
CA LEU A 13 27.25 21.84 18.84
C LEU A 13 26.48 21.55 17.54
N ILE A 14 27.14 20.97 16.54
CA ILE A 14 26.50 20.56 15.28
C ILE A 14 25.51 19.42 15.53
N LEU A 15 25.88 18.43 16.34
CA LEU A 15 24.96 17.34 16.72
C LEU A 15 23.76 17.86 17.53
N ALA A 16 23.97 18.81 18.43
CA ALA A 16 22.89 19.43 19.21
C ALA A 16 21.92 20.27 18.34
N ALA A 17 22.41 20.85 17.24
CA ALA A 17 21.59 21.57 16.28
C ALA A 17 20.76 20.65 15.37
N CYS A 18 21.26 19.45 15.04
CA CYS A 18 20.51 18.47 14.24
C CYS A 18 19.34 17.82 15.00
N GLY A 19 19.36 17.81 16.33
CA GLY A 19 18.32 17.19 17.16
C GLY A 19 17.27 18.13 17.72
N ARG A 20 17.37 19.45 17.45
CA ARG A 20 16.61 20.48 18.19
C ARG A 20 15.84 21.43 17.28
N GLY A 21 14.88 20.88 16.56
CA GLY A 21 13.81 21.66 15.95
C GLY A 21 12.52 20.87 15.99
N ASP A 22 11.40 21.53 16.25
CA ASP A 22 10.03 21.03 16.00
C ASP A 22 9.81 20.57 14.52
N THR A 23 10.85 20.62 13.69
CA THR A 23 10.91 20.23 12.28
C THR A 23 11.59 18.87 12.03
N ALA A 24 12.31 18.30 13.01
CA ALA A 24 13.06 17.05 12.81
C ALA A 24 12.19 15.79 12.93
N TYR A 25 11.10 15.87 13.70
CA TYR A 25 10.06 14.85 13.79
C TYR A 25 8.71 15.55 13.96
N PRO A 26 7.67 15.18 13.18
CA PRO A 26 6.35 15.75 13.40
C PRO A 26 5.89 15.41 14.82
N ARG A 27 5.28 16.38 15.51
CA ARG A 27 4.72 16.13 16.84
C ARG A 27 3.75 14.96 16.74
N LEU A 28 3.95 13.98 17.63
CA LEU A 28 3.01 12.86 17.76
C LEU A 28 1.64 13.45 18.01
N LEU A 29 0.67 13.02 17.21
CA LEU A 29 -0.72 13.39 17.42
C LEU A 29 -1.13 12.98 18.84
N PRO A 30 -1.84 13.83 19.60
CA PRO A 30 -2.50 13.42 20.82
C PRO A 30 -3.20 12.07 20.63
N THR A 31 -2.99 11.14 21.56
CA THR A 31 -3.61 9.80 21.51
C THR A 31 -5.13 9.87 21.36
N ALA A 32 -5.76 10.87 21.98
CA ALA A 32 -7.19 11.13 21.83
C ALA A 32 -7.62 11.47 20.39
N GLN A 33 -6.76 12.11 19.59
CA GLN A 33 -7.04 12.41 18.18
C GLN A 33 -6.68 11.24 17.26
N ALA A 34 -5.62 10.49 17.58
CA ALA A 34 -5.24 9.30 16.83
C ALA A 34 -6.26 8.15 16.95
N LEU A 35 -6.94 8.07 18.10
CA LEU A 35 -7.97 7.08 18.38
C LEU A 35 -9.40 7.60 18.15
N ALA A 36 -9.55 8.83 17.64
CA ALA A 36 -10.86 9.36 17.31
C ALA A 36 -11.46 8.58 16.12
N GLU A 37 -12.76 8.30 16.20
CA GLU A 37 -13.47 7.66 15.09
C GLU A 37 -13.35 8.54 13.83
N PRO A 38 -12.83 8.01 12.71
CA PRO A 38 -12.70 8.78 11.50
C PRO A 38 -14.08 9.09 10.92
N THR A 39 -14.27 10.32 10.44
CA THR A 39 -15.47 10.67 9.67
C THR A 39 -15.43 9.92 8.34
N LEU A 40 -16.36 9.01 8.14
CA LEU A 40 -16.52 8.32 6.87
C LEU A 40 -16.99 9.31 5.80
N PRO A 41 -16.41 9.26 4.59
CA PRO A 41 -16.87 10.09 3.48
C PRO A 41 -18.25 9.65 2.99
N ASP A 42 -19.01 10.55 2.36
CA ASP A 42 -20.41 10.31 1.95
C ASP A 42 -20.60 9.06 1.07
N HIS A 43 -19.61 8.72 0.25
CA HIS A 43 -19.66 7.51 -0.59
C HIS A 43 -19.51 6.20 0.19
N ALA A 44 -19.00 6.25 1.43
CA ALA A 44 -18.93 5.10 2.33
C ALA A 44 -20.22 4.93 3.16
N ALA A 45 -21.17 5.88 3.10
CA ALA A 45 -22.45 5.79 3.78
C ALA A 45 -23.44 4.83 3.10
N GLY A 46 -23.16 4.42 1.86
CA GLY A 46 -23.95 3.43 1.12
C GLY A 46 -23.65 2.02 1.59
N GLY A 47 -24.67 1.29 2.04
CA GLY A 47 -24.55 -0.11 2.45
C GLY A 47 -23.92 -1.00 1.37
N SER A 48 -22.94 -1.79 1.79
CA SER A 48 -22.07 -2.62 0.93
C SER A 48 -22.81 -3.67 0.09
N ALA A 49 -24.05 -4.04 0.44
CA ALA A 49 -24.79 -5.14 -0.18
C ALA A 49 -24.96 -5.02 -1.71
N ALA A 50 -25.18 -3.82 -2.25
CA ALA A 50 -25.29 -3.63 -3.71
C ALA A 50 -23.92 -3.77 -4.42
N ILE A 51 -22.83 -3.39 -3.74
CA ILE A 51 -21.46 -3.55 -4.25
C ILE A 51 -21.04 -5.01 -4.14
N GLU A 52 -21.33 -5.68 -3.04
CA GLU A 52 -21.08 -7.11 -2.83
C GLU A 52 -21.75 -7.95 -3.91
N THR A 53 -23.05 -7.75 -4.12
CA THR A 53 -23.80 -8.48 -5.17
C THR A 53 -23.26 -8.22 -6.57
N ALA A 54 -22.89 -6.97 -6.89
CA ALA A 54 -22.27 -6.64 -8.17
C ALA A 54 -20.88 -7.30 -8.34
N THR A 55 -20.08 -7.31 -7.27
CA THR A 55 -18.73 -7.89 -7.25
C THR A 55 -18.78 -9.41 -7.38
N GLU A 56 -19.71 -10.07 -6.70
CA GLU A 56 -19.96 -11.51 -6.83
C GLU A 56 -20.34 -11.88 -8.27
N ALA A 57 -21.28 -11.15 -8.87
CA ALA A 57 -21.71 -11.39 -10.24
C ALA A 57 -20.56 -11.23 -11.27
N GLU A 58 -19.69 -10.25 -11.05
CA GLU A 58 -18.50 -10.05 -11.89
C GLU A 58 -17.47 -11.18 -11.71
N GLY A 59 -17.24 -11.62 -10.46
CA GLY A 59 -16.39 -12.76 -10.14
C GLY A 59 -16.87 -14.07 -10.80
N ASP A 60 -18.17 -14.31 -10.79
CA ASP A 60 -18.78 -15.46 -11.47
C ASP A 60 -18.62 -15.39 -13.00
N ALA A 61 -18.75 -14.20 -13.57
CA ALA A 61 -18.52 -13.99 -14.99
C ALA A 61 -17.05 -14.25 -15.38
N LEU A 62 -16.10 -13.77 -14.58
CA LEU A 62 -14.67 -14.02 -14.76
C LEU A 62 -14.34 -15.50 -14.65
N THR A 63 -14.90 -16.20 -13.66
CA THR A 63 -14.69 -17.64 -13.46
C THR A 63 -15.19 -18.45 -14.65
N ARG A 64 -16.38 -18.15 -15.17
CA ARG A 64 -16.90 -18.80 -16.38
C ARG A 64 -16.02 -18.56 -17.60
N ARG A 65 -15.49 -17.34 -17.76
CA ARG A 65 -14.55 -17.02 -18.86
C ARG A 65 -13.25 -17.81 -18.72
N ALA A 66 -12.70 -17.89 -17.51
CA ALA A 66 -11.48 -18.65 -17.24
C ALA A 66 -11.68 -20.15 -17.55
N GLU A 67 -12.82 -20.73 -17.15
CA GLU A 67 -13.13 -22.14 -17.44
C GLU A 67 -13.27 -22.40 -18.94
N ALA A 68 -13.88 -21.48 -19.70
CA ALA A 68 -13.95 -21.58 -21.17
C ALA A 68 -12.56 -21.56 -21.83
N LEU A 69 -11.59 -20.86 -21.22
CA LEU A 69 -10.21 -20.78 -21.67
C LEU A 69 -9.34 -21.94 -21.16
N ARG A 70 -9.85 -22.80 -20.27
CA ARG A 70 -9.08 -23.87 -19.63
C ARG A 70 -8.76 -25.05 -20.55
N ARG A 71 -9.25 -25.04 -21.79
CA ARG A 71 -8.85 -26.03 -22.79
C ARG A 71 -7.46 -25.74 -23.33
N PRO A 72 -6.66 -26.78 -23.65
CA PRO A 72 -5.40 -26.59 -24.33
C PRO A 72 -5.63 -25.80 -25.62
N VAL A 73 -5.03 -24.62 -25.73
CA VAL A 73 -5.01 -23.84 -26.97
C VAL A 73 -4.03 -24.55 -27.91
N ILE A 74 -4.53 -25.58 -28.59
CA ILE A 74 -3.77 -26.28 -29.63
C ILE A 74 -4.01 -25.52 -30.92
N GLU A 75 -2.98 -24.81 -31.37
CA GLU A 75 -2.95 -24.18 -32.69
C GLU A 75 -3.32 -25.20 -33.78
N PRO A 76 -4.10 -24.81 -34.80
CA PRO A 76 -4.64 -25.73 -35.79
C PRO A 76 -3.55 -26.56 -36.49
N ASP A 77 -2.41 -25.94 -36.81
CA ASP A 77 -1.27 -26.62 -37.44
C ASP A 77 -0.63 -27.66 -36.52
N LEU A 78 -0.56 -27.39 -35.22
CA LEU A 78 -0.03 -28.34 -34.24
C LEU A 78 -0.98 -29.54 -34.10
N ARG A 79 -2.29 -29.31 -34.15
CA ARG A 79 -3.32 -30.35 -34.12
C ARG A 79 -3.20 -31.31 -35.31
N ALA A 80 -3.05 -30.75 -36.52
CA ALA A 80 -2.85 -31.52 -37.74
C ALA A 80 -1.60 -32.42 -37.69
N ARG A 81 -0.52 -31.96 -37.06
CA ARG A 81 0.72 -32.74 -36.88
C ARG A 81 0.60 -33.85 -35.84
N MET A 82 -0.29 -33.70 -34.86
CA MET A 82 -0.55 -34.71 -33.82
C MET A 82 -1.58 -35.77 -34.25
N GLY A 83 -2.29 -35.57 -35.37
CA GLY A 83 -3.34 -36.49 -35.84
C GLY A 83 -4.61 -36.49 -34.99
N LEU A 84 -4.89 -35.38 -34.30
CA LEU A 84 -6.09 -35.12 -33.48
C LEU A 84 -7.14 -34.29 -34.24
#